data_AF-A0A2H0R1T5-F1
#
_entry.id   AF-A0A2H0R1T5-F1
#
_cell.length_a   1.000
_cell.length_b   1.000
_cell.length_c   1.000
_cell.angle_alpha   90.00
_cell.angle_beta   90.00
_cell.angle_gamma   90.00
#
_symmetry.space_group_name_H-M   'P 1'
#
loop_
_entity.id
_entity.type
_entity.pdbx_description
1 polymer ?
#
loop_
_entity_poly.entity_id
_entity_poly.type
_entity_poly.pdbx_seq_one_letter_code
_entity_poly.pdbx_strand_id
1 'polypeptide(L)'
;MGLNNIDKQILYELDVNARQPLSTIAKKLKINKDTLKYRIKRMEDEKIIIGYQTFVNHGKLGYFGTRFNLKLQNTTPEIENDIVKTIKENPKVGFFVSVEGSIDYSIWVVTKTIQEL
;
A
#
# COMPACT_ATOMS: atom_id res chain seq x y z
N MET A 1 12.04 14.29 14.13
CA MET A 1 13.05 13.20 14.16
C MET A 1 13.05 12.56 12.78
N GLY A 2 14.15 12.64 12.03
CA GLY A 2 14.17 12.33 10.59
C GLY A 2 14.85 11.01 10.26
N LEU A 3 14.43 10.37 9.18
CA LEU A 3 15.13 9.23 8.59
C LEU A 3 16.51 9.64 8.09
N ASN A 4 17.56 8.96 8.56
CA ASN A 4 18.90 9.18 8.06
C ASN A 4 19.14 8.40 6.75
N ASN A 5 20.30 8.60 6.12
CA ASN A 5 20.61 7.96 4.84
C ASN A 5 20.63 6.42 4.93
N ILE A 6 21.10 5.86 6.05
CA ILE A 6 21.10 4.41 6.26
C ILE A 6 19.67 3.88 6.37
N ASP A 7 18.78 4.56 7.10
CA ASP A 7 17.39 4.14 7.23
C ASP A 7 16.69 4.13 5.86
N LYS A 8 16.93 5.15 5.02
CA LYS A 8 16.41 5.22 3.64
C LYS A 8 16.94 4.06 2.77
N GLN A 9 18.22 3.71 2.90
CA GLN A 9 18.80 2.57 2.19
C GLN A 9 18.22 1.24 2.66
N ILE A 10 17.94 1.09 3.95
CA ILE A 10 17.25 -0.09 4.50
C ILE A 10 15.85 -0.20 3.90
N LEU A 11 15.09 0.89 3.89
CA LEU A 11 13.75 0.94 3.29
C LEU A 11 13.79 0.56 1.81
N TYR A 12 14.77 1.08 1.06
CA TYR A 12 14.96 0.71 -0.35
C TYR A 12 15.20 -0.79 -0.54
N GLU A 13 16.10 -1.40 0.24
CA GLU A 13 16.35 -2.84 0.14
C GLU A 13 15.11 -3.67 0.49
N LEU A 14 14.35 -3.26 1.52
CA LEU A 14 13.11 -3.93 1.90
C LEU A 14 11.99 -3.76 0.86
N ASP A 15 11.92 -2.62 0.18
CA ASP A 15 10.94 -2.38 -0.89
C ASP A 15 11.23 -3.27 -2.11
N VAL A 16 12.51 -3.39 -2.49
CA VAL A 16 12.95 -4.30 -3.55
C VAL A 16 12.65 -5.76 -3.21
N ASN A 17 12.96 -6.20 -1.99
CA ASN A 17 12.66 -7.55 -1.52
C ASN A 17 12.64 -7.61 0.02
N ALA A 18 11.44 -7.55 0.60
CA ALA A 18 11.24 -7.63 2.04
C ALA A 18 11.63 -8.99 2.65
N ARG A 19 11.70 -10.06 1.85
CA ARG A 19 12.01 -11.43 2.30
C ARG A 19 13.48 -11.78 2.20
N GLN A 20 14.33 -10.88 1.69
CA GLN A 20 15.75 -11.16 1.55
C GLN A 20 16.41 -11.32 2.94
N PRO A 21 17.46 -12.16 3.08
CA PRO A 21 18.14 -12.32 4.36
C PRO A 21 18.74 -11.00 4.85
N LEU A 22 18.54 -10.68 6.14
CA LEU A 22 19.12 -9.47 6.74
C LEU A 22 20.66 -9.44 6.66
N SER A 23 21.31 -10.60 6.63
CA SER A 23 22.76 -10.70 6.40
C SER A 23 23.18 -10.15 5.03
N THR A 24 22.35 -10.33 4.00
CA THR A 24 22.59 -9.80 2.66
C THR A 24 22.50 -8.28 2.66
N ILE A 25 21.45 -7.72 3.27
CA ILE A 25 21.27 -6.26 3.41
C ILE A 25 22.43 -5.66 4.23
N ALA A 26 22.75 -6.27 5.37
CA ALA A 26 23.84 -5.81 6.24
C ALA A 26 25.18 -5.76 5.50
N LYS A 27 25.49 -6.78 4.67
CA LYS A 27 26.69 -6.82 3.84
C LYS A 27 26.68 -5.73 2.75
N LYS A 28 25.56 -5.52 2.06
CA LYS A 28 25.41 -4.47 1.04
C LYS A 28 25.62 -3.07 1.63
N LEU A 29 25.00 -2.81 2.78
CA LEU A 29 25.03 -1.50 3.44
C LEU A 29 26.27 -1.31 4.34
N LYS A 30 27.12 -2.34 4.48
CA LYS A 30 28.32 -2.34 5.33
C LYS A 30 28.02 -1.96 6.78
N ILE A 31 26.93 -2.51 7.35
CA ILE A 31 26.54 -2.30 8.75
C ILE A 31 26.42 -3.63 9.50
N ASN A 32 26.49 -3.57 10.83
CA ASN A 32 26.26 -4.75 11.67
C ASN A 32 24.79 -5.21 11.56
N LYS A 33 24.57 -6.53 11.52
CA LYS A 33 23.24 -7.16 11.44
C LYS A 33 22.33 -6.77 12.61
N ASP A 34 22.86 -6.62 13.82
CA ASP A 34 22.08 -6.19 14.99
C ASP A 34 21.66 -4.73 14.88
N THR A 35 22.54 -3.86 14.35
CA THR A 35 22.18 -2.46 14.03
C THR A 35 21.08 -2.40 12.98
N LEU A 36 21.17 -3.21 11.92
CA LEU A 36 20.12 -3.31 10.91
C LEU A 36 18.78 -3.75 11.54
N LYS A 37 18.81 -4.83 12.36
CA LYS A 37 17.62 -5.36 13.03
C LYS A 37 16.97 -4.33 13.95
N TYR A 38 17.78 -3.61 14.74
CA TYR A 38 17.31 -2.52 15.59
C TYR A 38 16.65 -1.40 14.78
N ARG A 39 17.26 -0.98 13.67
CA ARG A 39 16.71 0.08 12.80
C ARG A 39 15.38 -0.32 12.16
N ILE A 40 15.28 -1.56 11.65
CA ILE A 40 14.03 -2.08 11.10
C ILE A 40 12.95 -2.09 12.17
N LYS A 41 13.24 -2.68 13.34
CA LYS A 41 12.28 -2.74 14.45
C LYS A 41 11.81 -1.35 14.88
N ARG A 42 12.73 -0.40 15.01
CA ARG A 42 12.38 0.99 15.31
C ARG A 42 11.44 1.58 14.26
N MET A 43 11.73 1.41 12.96
CA MET A 43 10.87 1.91 11.89
C MET A 43 9.49 1.22 11.86
N GLU A 44 9.40 -0.06 12.24
CA GLU A 44 8.12 -0.76 12.43
C GLU A 44 7.34 -0.23 13.64
N ASP A 45 8.01 -0.04 14.78
CA ASP A 45 7.43 0.47 16.02
C ASP A 45 6.95 1.94 15.84
N GLU A 46 7.71 2.75 15.08
CA GLU A 46 7.38 4.13 14.71
C GLU A 46 6.37 4.23 13.54
N LYS A 47 5.86 3.10 13.01
CA LYS A 47 4.93 3.05 11.87
C LYS A 47 5.44 3.71 10.58
N ILE A 48 6.76 3.80 10.43
CA ILE A 48 7.41 4.13 9.16
C ILE A 48 7.35 2.93 8.22
N ILE A 49 7.56 1.72 8.75
CA ILE A 49 7.23 0.46 8.07
C ILE A 49 5.86 0.03 8.59
N ILE A 50 4.85 0.11 7.73
CA ILE A 50 3.46 -0.24 8.07
C ILE A 50 3.13 -1.71 7.84
N GLY A 51 3.93 -2.42 7.03
CA GLY A 51 3.74 -3.84 6.75
C GLY A 51 4.59 -4.31 5.57
N TYR A 52 4.47 -5.61 5.30
CA TYR A 52 5.12 -6.28 4.18
C TYR A 52 4.06 -7.03 3.37
N GLN A 53 4.06 -6.84 2.05
CA GLN A 53 3.02 -7.40 1.19
C GLN A 53 3.59 -8.30 0.10
N THR A 54 2.79 -9.29 -0.30
CA THR A 54 3.09 -10.14 -1.46
C THR A 54 2.37 -9.57 -2.68
N PHE A 55 3.08 -9.38 -3.80
CA PHE A 55 2.46 -9.04 -5.07
C PHE A 55 1.88 -10.29 -5.73
N VAL A 56 0.55 -10.38 -5.74
CA VAL A 56 -0.19 -11.52 -6.29
C VAL A 56 -0.56 -11.26 -7.74
N ASN A 57 -0.37 -12.26 -8.60
CA ASN A 57 -0.90 -12.23 -9.95
C ASN A 57 -2.40 -12.58 -9.94
N HIS A 58 -3.24 -11.56 -9.89
CA HIS A 58 -4.70 -11.69 -9.83
C HIS A 58 -5.28 -12.41 -11.07
N GLY A 59 -4.68 -12.22 -12.26
CA GLY A 59 -5.09 -12.89 -13.49
C GLY A 59 -4.92 -14.41 -13.43
N LYS A 60 -3.87 -14.90 -12.76
CA LYS A 60 -3.69 -16.35 -12.53
C LYS A 60 -4.70 -16.94 -11.56
N LEU A 61 -5.38 -16.12 -10.77
CA LEU A 61 -6.47 -16.52 -9.89
C LEU A 61 -7.85 -16.38 -10.56
N GLY A 62 -7.90 -15.99 -11.84
CA GLY A 62 -9.14 -15.75 -12.58
C GLY A 62 -9.81 -14.42 -12.25
N TYR A 63 -9.09 -13.49 -11.62
CA TYR A 63 -9.59 -12.14 -11.35
C TYR A 63 -9.03 -11.16 -12.36
N PHE A 64 -9.79 -10.10 -12.64
CA PHE A 64 -9.30 -8.91 -13.31
C PHE A 64 -9.60 -7.68 -12.47
N GLY A 65 -8.82 -6.63 -12.70
CA GLY A 65 -8.97 -5.36 -12.02
C GLY A 65 -9.70 -4.35 -12.88
N THR A 66 -10.74 -3.73 -12.35
CA THR A 66 -11.45 -2.61 -12.98
C THR A 66 -11.19 -1.34 -12.20
N ARG A 67 -10.88 -0.25 -12.90
CA ARG A 67 -10.72 1.07 -12.29
C ARG A 67 -11.95 1.92 -12.57
N PHE A 68 -12.53 2.48 -11.52
CA PHE A 68 -13.59 3.48 -11.58
C PHE A 68 -13.04 4.81 -11.12
N ASN A 69 -13.38 5.88 -11.84
CA ASN A 69 -13.12 7.24 -11.41
C ASN A 69 -14.47 7.88 -11.13
N LEU A 70 -14.64 8.38 -9.91
CA LEU A 70 -15.88 8.99 -9.46
C LEU A 70 -15.72 10.50 -9.42
N LYS A 71 -16.69 11.20 -10.00
CA LYS A 71 -16.97 12.60 -9.73
C LYS A 71 -18.28 12.68 -8.96
N LEU A 72 -18.22 13.16 -7.74
CA LEU A 72 -19.39 13.38 -6.92
C LEU A 72 -20.08 14.67 -7.37
N GLN A 73 -21.41 14.63 -7.41
CA GLN A 73 -22.26 15.76 -7.78
C GLN A 73 -23.37 15.88 -6.75
N ASN A 74 -23.77 17.09 -6.40
CA ASN A 74 -24.86 17.37 -5.45
C ASN A 74 -24.71 16.62 -4.11
N THR A 75 -23.49 16.60 -3.58
CA THR A 75 -23.11 15.92 -2.34
C THR A 75 -22.92 16.90 -1.20
N THR A 76 -23.17 16.46 0.04
CA THR A 76 -22.77 17.13 1.28
C THR A 76 -21.65 16.33 1.96
N PRO A 77 -20.89 16.91 2.92
CA PRO A 77 -19.86 16.17 3.64
C PRO A 77 -20.37 14.87 4.31
N GLU A 78 -21.61 14.87 4.79
CA GLU A 78 -22.24 13.69 5.40
C GLU A 78 -22.43 12.57 4.37
N ILE A 79 -23.02 12.90 3.22
CA ILE A 79 -23.25 11.95 2.12
C ILE A 79 -21.92 11.40 1.58
N GLU A 80 -20.92 12.28 1.43
CA GLU A 80 -19.59 11.88 0.98
C GLU A 80 -18.94 10.90 1.96
N ASN A 81 -19.03 11.15 3.27
CA ASN A 81 -18.51 10.25 4.29
C ASN A 81 -19.19 8.87 4.24
N ASP A 82 -20.50 8.82 4.02
CA ASP A 82 -21.24 7.56 3.88
C ASP A 82 -20.83 6.79 2.62
N ILE A 83 -20.61 7.49 1.50
CA ILE A 83 -20.07 6.90 0.25
C ILE A 83 -18.68 6.32 0.51
N VAL A 84 -17.77 7.11 1.09
CA VAL A 84 -16.39 6.70 1.42
C VAL A 84 -16.38 5.47 2.33
N LYS A 85 -17.23 5.45 3.36
CA LYS A 85 -17.36 4.33 4.28
C LYS A 85 -17.80 3.06 3.55
N THR A 86 -18.85 3.17 2.74
CA THR A 86 -19.40 2.05 1.95
C THR A 86 -18.35 1.45 1.01
N ILE A 87 -17.55 2.30 0.35
CA ILE A 87 -16.47 1.85 -0.54
C ILE A 87 -15.38 1.11 0.26
N LYS A 88 -14.95 1.66 1.40
CA LYS A 88 -13.90 1.07 2.23
C LYS A 88 -14.28 -0.27 2.85
N GLU A 89 -15.56 -0.47 3.15
CA GLU A 89 -16.08 -1.72 3.73
C GLU A 89 -16.32 -2.81 2.68
N ASN A 90 -16.27 -2.48 1.38
CA ASN A 90 -16.49 -3.45 0.31
C ASN A 90 -15.25 -4.34 0.10
N PRO A 91 -15.32 -5.67 0.32
CA PRO A 91 -14.18 -6.56 0.22
C PRO A 91 -13.61 -6.71 -1.19
N LYS A 92 -14.33 -6.27 -2.23
CA LYS A 92 -13.86 -6.28 -3.62
C LYS A 92 -12.98 -5.09 -3.95
N VAL A 93 -12.95 -4.05 -3.12
CA VAL A 93 -12.14 -2.85 -3.32
C VAL A 93 -10.71 -3.13 -2.87
N GLY A 94 -9.79 -3.22 -3.84
CA GLY A 94 -8.38 -3.45 -3.57
C GLY A 94 -7.59 -2.16 -3.31
N PHE A 95 -8.03 -1.05 -3.90
CA PHE A 95 -7.39 0.26 -3.70
C PHE A 95 -8.41 1.38 -3.83
N PHE A 96 -8.33 2.37 -2.93
CA PHE A 96 -9.20 3.53 -2.91
C PHE A 96 -8.41 4.78 -2.54
N VAL A 97 -8.55 5.84 -3.34
CA VAL A 97 -7.80 7.08 -3.14
C VAL A 97 -8.66 8.29 -3.51
N SER A 98 -8.55 9.36 -2.72
CA SER A 98 -9.05 10.69 -3.07
C SER A 98 -8.05 11.36 -4.02
N VAL A 99 -8.54 12.04 -5.04
CA VAL A 99 -7.73 12.71 -6.04
C VAL A 99 -8.15 14.18 -6.11
N GLU A 100 -7.20 15.08 -6.35
CA GLU A 100 -7.50 16.48 -6.62
C GLU A 100 -7.69 16.69 -8.13
N GLY A 101 -8.72 17.47 -8.50
CA GLY A 101 -8.96 17.88 -9.88
C GLY A 101 -10.34 17.47 -10.42
N SER A 102 -10.35 16.92 -11.64
CA SER A 102 -11.58 16.61 -12.37
C SER A 102 -12.29 15.34 -11.93
N ILE A 103 -11.72 14.59 -10.98
CA ILE A 103 -12.29 13.42 -10.34
C ILE A 103 -12.05 13.57 -8.84
N ASP A 104 -12.98 13.10 -8.02
CA ASP A 104 -12.85 13.19 -6.56
C ASP A 104 -12.23 11.92 -6.00
N TYR A 105 -12.53 10.76 -6.59
CA TYR A 105 -12.04 9.46 -6.14
C TYR A 105 -11.66 8.52 -7.28
N SER A 106 -10.65 7.69 -7.06
CA SER A 106 -10.33 6.54 -7.91
C SER A 106 -10.40 5.25 -7.10
N ILE A 107 -11.13 4.27 -7.62
CA ILE A 107 -11.35 2.97 -6.98
C ILE A 107 -10.84 1.88 -7.92
N TRP A 108 -10.06 0.95 -7.39
CA TRP A 108 -9.70 -0.28 -8.06
C TRP A 108 -10.44 -1.46 -7.42
N VAL A 109 -11.26 -2.12 -8.21
CA VAL A 109 -12.10 -3.25 -7.81
C VAL A 109 -11.57 -4.52 -8.48
N VAL A 110 -11.54 -5.63 -7.74
CA VAL A 110 -11.02 -6.91 -8.22
C VAL A 110 -12.15 -7.95 -8.20
N THR A 111 -12.55 -8.44 -9.38
CA THR A 111 -13.65 -9.43 -9.54
C THR A 111 -13.29 -10.49 -10.57
N LYS A 112 -14.06 -11.60 -10.64
CA LYS A 112 -13.86 -12.64 -11.65
C LYS A 112 -14.61 -12.38 -12.94
N THR A 113 -15.73 -11.66 -12.85
CA THR A 113 -16.60 -11.32 -13.99
C THR A 113 -17.04 -9.87 -13.93
N ILE A 114 -17.50 -9.31 -15.06
CA ILE A 114 -18.05 -7.96 -15.12
C ILE A 114 -19.37 -7.87 -14.36
N GLN A 115 -20.14 -8.96 -14.34
CA GLN A 115 -21.42 -9.08 -13.64
C GLN A 115 -21.26 -9.07 -12.11
N GLU A 116 -20.06 -9.32 -11.60
CA GLU A 116 -19.74 -9.26 -10.16
C GLU A 116 -19.36 -7.86 -9.67
N LEU A 117 -19.22 -6.88 -10.57
CA LEU A 117 -18.96 -5.48 -10.21
C LEU A 117 -20.18 -4.89 -9.48
#